data_AF-A0A2N3FLF9-F1
#
_entry.id   AF-A0A2N3FLF9-F1
#
_cell.length_a   1.000
_cell.length_b   1.000
_cell.length_c   1.000
_cell.angle_alpha   90.00
_cell.angle_beta   90.00
_cell.angle_gamma   90.00
#
_symmetry.space_group_name_H-M   'P 1'
#
loop_
_entity.id
_entity.type
_entity.pdbx_description
1 polymer ?
#
loop_
_entity_poly.entity_id
_entity_poly.type
_entity_poly.pdbx_seq_one_letter_code
_entity_poly.pdbx_strand_id
1 'polypeptide(L)'
;MSRYVKDLGTTMSRDAAWSVITTYLQGEGFDYRDERGEQVWRKGTGALTVPQFIKATPVDNAVHIEAWTATWALLPGVYTGEMDPTSGFYGAAPKAMLRPRIAELERRLQVQAAE
;
A
#
# COMPACT_ATOMS: atom_id res chain seq x y z
N MET A 1 3.38 14.35 -8.15
CA MET A 1 3.03 13.40 -7.08
C MET A 1 3.77 12.10 -7.33
N SER A 2 4.50 11.60 -6.34
CA SER A 2 5.32 10.39 -6.42
C SER A 2 4.67 9.17 -5.75
N ARG A 3 3.59 9.37 -4.98
CA ARG A 3 2.79 8.34 -4.33
C ARG A 3 1.34 8.45 -4.79
N TYR A 4 0.65 7.31 -4.89
CA TYR A 4 -0.81 7.27 -4.90
C TYR A 4 -1.29 7.67 -3.51
N VAL A 5 -2.29 8.55 -3.42
CA VAL A 5 -2.89 8.99 -2.15
C VAL A 5 -4.41 9.03 -2.32
N LYS A 6 -5.14 8.41 -1.39
CA LYS A 6 -6.60 8.45 -1.35
C LYS A 6 -7.12 8.39 0.08
N ASP A 7 -7.99 9.32 0.40
CA ASP A 7 -8.82 9.26 1.60
C ASP A 7 -10.11 8.50 1.28
N LEU A 8 -10.28 7.35 1.92
CA LEU A 8 -11.42 6.49 1.71
C LEU A 8 -12.37 6.59 2.90
N GLY A 9 -13.52 7.22 2.72
CA GLY A 9 -14.56 7.24 3.75
C GLY A 9 -15.03 5.83 4.10
N THR A 10 -15.13 5.54 5.40
CA THR A 10 -15.61 4.27 5.95
C THR A 10 -16.40 4.51 7.22
N THR A 11 -17.45 3.73 7.46
CA THR A 11 -18.19 3.76 8.73
C THR A 11 -17.58 2.81 9.78
N MET A 12 -16.54 2.06 9.39
CA MET A 12 -15.85 1.15 10.29
C MET A 12 -15.13 1.91 11.41
N SER A 13 -15.09 1.31 12.60
CA SER A 13 -14.23 1.79 13.67
C SER A 13 -12.75 1.64 13.26
N ARG A 14 -11.88 2.45 13.88
CA ARG A 14 -10.43 2.39 13.65
C ARG A 14 -9.89 0.96 13.79
N ASP A 15 -10.29 0.25 14.84
CA ASP A 15 -9.81 -1.11 15.12
C ASP A 15 -10.32 -2.13 14.10
N ALA A 16 -11.58 -1.99 13.65
CA ALA A 16 -12.14 -2.87 12.63
C ALA A 16 -11.45 -2.65 11.27
N ALA A 17 -11.26 -1.39 10.86
CA ALA A 17 -10.52 -1.05 9.66
C ALA A 17 -9.07 -1.57 9.74
N TRP A 18 -8.40 -1.39 10.88
CA TRP A 18 -7.04 -1.90 11.09
C TRP A 18 -6.95 -3.43 10.99
N SER A 19 -7.93 -4.15 11.54
CA SER A 19 -8.02 -5.61 11.43
C SER A 19 -8.17 -6.07 9.98
N VAL A 20 -9.03 -5.41 9.19
CA VAL A 20 -9.20 -5.71 7.76
C VAL A 20 -7.93 -5.43 6.98
N ILE A 21 -7.30 -4.28 7.19
CA ILE A 21 -6.01 -3.89 6.58
C ILE A 21 -4.96 -4.97 6.88
N THR A 22 -4.78 -5.29 8.16
CA THR A 22 -3.77 -6.24 8.64
C THR A 22 -3.98 -7.63 8.04
N THR A 23 -5.20 -8.16 8.17
CA THR A 23 -5.54 -9.51 7.68
C THR A 23 -5.34 -9.60 6.17
N TYR A 24 -5.78 -8.59 5.43
CA TYR A 24 -5.64 -8.58 3.98
C TYR A 24 -4.18 -8.47 3.54
N LEU A 25 -3.43 -7.49 4.05
CA LEU A 25 -2.07 -7.20 3.60
C LEU A 25 -1.08 -8.29 4.02
N GLN A 26 -1.23 -8.88 5.21
CA GLN A 26 -0.45 -10.06 5.60
C GLN A 26 -0.77 -11.27 4.72
N GLY A 27 -2.05 -11.51 4.40
CA GLY A 27 -2.48 -12.57 3.48
C GLY A 27 -1.90 -12.38 2.06
N GLU A 28 -1.74 -11.12 1.64
CA GLU A 28 -1.06 -10.77 0.41
C GLU A 28 0.48 -10.81 0.53
N GLY A 29 1.06 -11.18 1.67
CA GLY A 29 2.50 -11.29 1.87
C GLY A 29 3.22 -9.94 1.99
N PHE A 30 2.55 -8.93 2.50
CA PHE A 30 3.19 -7.69 2.97
C PHE A 30 3.54 -7.84 4.45
N ASP A 31 4.71 -7.33 4.81
CA ASP A 31 5.12 -7.21 6.20
C ASP A 31 4.95 -5.77 6.67
N TYR A 32 4.36 -5.60 7.85
CA TYR A 32 4.31 -4.29 8.51
C TYR A 32 5.64 -4.00 9.19
N ARG A 33 6.26 -2.87 8.86
CA ARG A 33 7.58 -2.49 9.39
C ARG A 33 7.79 -0.98 9.34
N ASP A 34 8.73 -0.53 10.15
CA ASP A 34 9.30 0.80 9.99
C ASP A 34 10.21 0.86 8.76
N GLU A 35 9.92 1.79 7.87
CA GLU A 35 10.76 2.13 6.73
C GLU A 35 11.10 3.62 6.82
N ARG A 36 12.31 3.93 7.30
CA ARG A 36 12.84 5.30 7.44
C ARG A 36 11.97 6.20 8.33
N GLY A 37 11.40 5.66 9.41
CA GLY A 37 10.55 6.41 10.34
C GLY A 37 9.07 6.48 9.94
N GLU A 38 8.68 5.82 8.84
CA GLU A 38 7.28 5.62 8.46
C GLU A 38 6.87 4.16 8.69
N GLN A 39 5.76 3.95 9.37
CA GLN A 39 5.16 2.62 9.50
C GLN A 39 4.43 2.25 8.20
N VAL A 40 4.93 1.24 7.51
CA VAL A 40 4.45 0.86 6.17
C VAL A 40 4.29 -0.65 6.03
N TRP A 41 3.41 -1.05 5.13
CA TRP A 41 3.31 -2.40 4.62
C TRP A 41 4.22 -2.53 3.42
N ARG A 42 5.22 -3.42 3.50
CA ARG A 42 6.19 -3.64 2.43
C ARG A 42 6.11 -5.05 1.89
N LYS A 43 6.13 -5.19 0.57
CA LYS A 43 6.30 -6.46 -0.14
C LYS A 43 7.44 -6.37 -1.14
N GLY A 44 8.19 -7.46 -1.30
CA GLY A 44 9.40 -7.51 -2.14
C GLY A 44 10.65 -7.57 -1.28
N THR A 45 10.98 -8.78 -0.83
CA THR A 45 12.18 -9.11 -0.06
C THR A 45 13.21 -9.73 -1.01
N GLY A 46 13.90 -8.89 -1.77
CA GLY A 46 14.92 -9.37 -2.71
C GLY A 46 15.87 -8.27 -3.17
N ALA A 47 17.13 -8.65 -3.36
CA ALA A 47 18.19 -7.81 -3.90
C ALA A 47 17.84 -7.12 -5.24
N LEU A 48 17.04 -7.81 -6.06
CA LEU A 48 16.68 -7.42 -7.42
C LEU A 48 15.19 -7.10 -7.57
N THR A 49 14.41 -7.15 -6.47
CA THR A 49 12.98 -6.87 -6.52
C THR A 49 12.73 -5.42 -6.11
N VAL A 50 11.97 -4.72 -6.93
CA VAL A 50 11.48 -3.39 -6.61
C VAL A 50 10.41 -3.54 -5.51
N PRO A 51 10.62 -2.97 -4.32
CA PRO A 51 9.66 -3.07 -3.24
C PRO A 51 8.38 -2.30 -3.57
N GLN A 52 7.28 -2.86 -3.09
CA GLN A 52 5.94 -2.28 -3.11
C GLN A 52 5.60 -1.85 -1.69
N PHE A 53 5.07 -0.64 -1.57
CA PHE A 53 4.72 -0.04 -0.30
C PHE A 53 3.25 0.36 -0.29
N ILE A 54 2.58 0.06 0.82
CA ILE A 54 1.23 0.53 1.14
C ILE A 54 1.28 1.10 2.56
N LYS A 55 0.72 2.27 2.78
CA LYS A 55 0.48 2.83 4.10
C LYS A 55 -1.00 3.10 4.21
N ALA A 56 -1.68 2.32 5.05
CA ALA A 56 -3.10 2.43 5.28
C ALA A 56 -3.32 2.79 6.74
N THR A 57 -3.75 4.02 7.00
CA THR A 57 -3.93 4.56 8.35
C THR A 57 -5.41 4.91 8.55
N PRO A 58 -6.13 4.23 9.45
CA PRO A 58 -7.49 4.64 9.78
C PRO A 58 -7.49 5.97 10.55
N VAL A 59 -8.14 6.99 9.97
CA VAL A 59 -8.27 8.35 10.51
C VAL A 59 -9.74 8.75 10.42
N ASP A 60 -10.40 8.96 11.56
CA ASP A 60 -11.74 9.55 11.71
C ASP A 60 -12.74 9.31 10.56
N ASN A 61 -13.50 8.21 10.62
CA ASN A 61 -14.47 7.79 9.59
C ASN A 61 -13.88 7.67 8.17
N ALA A 62 -12.56 7.56 8.06
CA ALA A 62 -11.86 7.33 6.82
C ALA A 62 -10.62 6.46 7.03
N VAL A 63 -10.07 5.97 5.92
CA VAL A 63 -8.75 5.36 5.87
C VAL A 63 -7.92 6.15 4.87
N HIS A 64 -6.83 6.73 5.36
CA HIS A 64 -5.82 7.37 4.52
C HIS A 64 -4.93 6.28 3.91
N ILE A 65 -4.98 6.16 2.59
CA ILE A 65 -4.22 5.15 1.84
C ILE A 65 -3.16 5.87 1.01
N GLU A 66 -1.89 5.59 1.28
CA GLU A 66 -0.77 5.93 0.42
C GLU A 66 -0.19 4.65 -0.20
N ALA A 67 0.23 4.68 -1.46
CA ALA A 67 0.93 3.57 -2.07
C ALA A 67 1.98 4.02 -3.09
N TRP A 68 3.13 3.34 -3.09
CA TRP A 68 4.23 3.65 -4.00
C TRP A 68 5.10 2.43 -4.29
N THR A 69 5.85 2.52 -5.38
CA THR A 69 6.94 1.59 -5.69
C THR A 69 8.24 2.36 -5.73
N ALA A 70 9.36 1.72 -5.37
CA ALA A 70 10.66 2.34 -5.60
C ALA A 70 10.96 2.48 -7.10
N THR A 71 11.54 3.59 -7.52
CA THR A 71 11.88 3.81 -8.95
C THR A 71 13.19 3.11 -9.35
N TRP A 72 14.18 3.09 -8.45
CA TRP A 72 15.47 2.43 -8.66
C TRP A 72 15.85 1.57 -7.45
N ALA A 73 16.33 0.36 -7.73
CA ALA A 73 17.03 -0.49 -6.78
C ALA A 73 18.52 -0.46 -7.15
N LEU A 74 19.30 0.38 -6.46
CA LEU A 74 20.73 0.53 -6.75
C LEU A 74 21.54 -0.63 -6.16
N LEU A 75 21.13 -1.10 -4.98
CA LEU A 75 21.70 -2.23 -4.25
C LEU A 75 20.60 -2.92 -3.43
N PRO A 76 20.80 -4.16 -2.95
CA PRO A 76 19.89 -4.80 -2.01
C PRO A 76 19.66 -3.90 -0.79
N GLY A 77 18.43 -3.48 -0.54
CA GLY A 77 18.11 -2.58 0.57
C GLY A 77 18.31 -1.07 0.28
N VAL A 78 18.94 -0.70 -0.85
CA VAL A 78 19.09 0.71 -1.26
C VAL A 78 18.14 1.02 -2.39
N TYR A 79 16.97 1.52 -2.00
CA TYR A 79 15.91 1.93 -2.92
C TYR A 79 15.81 3.45 -2.96
N THR A 80 15.71 4.02 -4.16
CA THR A 80 15.62 5.46 -4.38
C THR A 80 14.52 5.80 -5.37
N GLY A 81 13.91 6.98 -5.19
CA GLY A 81 12.79 7.44 -5.98
C GLY A 81 11.49 6.76 -5.58
N GLU A 82 10.41 7.52 -5.59
CA GLU A 82 9.06 7.04 -5.36
C GLU A 82 8.26 7.21 -6.63
N MET A 83 7.49 6.18 -6.97
CA MET A 83 6.66 6.20 -8.16
C MET A 83 5.25 5.74 -7.83
N ASP A 84 4.29 6.54 -8.26
CA ASP A 84 2.88 6.25 -8.10
C ASP A 84 2.54 5.01 -8.95
N PRO A 85 1.98 3.95 -8.35
CA PRO A 85 1.67 2.70 -9.04
C PRO A 85 0.54 2.84 -10.05
N THR A 86 -0.24 3.93 -9.98
CA THR A 86 -1.40 4.22 -10.83
C THR A 86 -1.07 5.11 -12.02
N SER A 87 0.08 5.79 -12.04
CA SER A 87 0.50 6.71 -13.11
C SER A 87 1.59 6.14 -14.05
N GLY A 88 1.59 6.57 -15.32
CA GLY A 88 2.67 6.29 -16.30
C GLY A 88 2.61 4.95 -17.04
N PHE A 89 3.53 4.78 -18.01
CA PHE A 89 3.56 3.68 -19.00
C PHE A 89 3.41 2.28 -18.34
N TYR A 90 2.54 1.46 -18.92
CA TYR A 90 2.07 0.14 -18.47
C TYR A 90 3.16 -0.97 -18.39
N GLY A 91 4.44 -0.62 -18.32
CA GLY A 91 5.57 -1.56 -18.47
C GLY A 91 6.32 -1.98 -17.20
N ALA A 92 6.08 -1.35 -16.04
CA ALA A 92 6.76 -1.74 -14.80
C ALA A 92 5.94 -2.81 -14.06
N ALA A 93 6.36 -4.08 -14.15
CA ALA A 93 5.73 -5.22 -13.47
C ALA A 93 5.33 -4.97 -11.99
N PRO A 94 6.12 -4.26 -11.16
CA PRO A 94 5.73 -3.96 -9.78
C PRO A 94 4.44 -3.14 -9.66
N LYS A 95 4.19 -2.21 -10.59
CA LYS A 95 2.96 -1.37 -10.59
C LYS A 95 1.72 -2.16 -10.95
N ALA A 96 1.84 -3.08 -11.90
CA ALA A 96 0.75 -3.95 -12.31
C ALA A 96 0.35 -4.91 -11.19
N MET A 97 1.30 -5.31 -10.33
CA MET A 97 1.03 -6.14 -9.16
C MET A 97 0.45 -5.37 -7.97
N LEU A 98 0.78 -4.09 -7.81
CA LEU A 98 0.32 -3.28 -6.68
C LEU A 98 -1.09 -2.72 -6.87
N ARG A 99 -1.43 -2.28 -8.08
CA ARG A 99 -2.75 -1.73 -8.44
C ARG A 99 -3.95 -2.60 -8.00
N PRO A 100 -4.03 -3.90 -8.34
CA PRO A 100 -5.18 -4.72 -7.96
C PRO A 100 -5.31 -4.87 -6.43
N ARG A 101 -4.20 -4.79 -5.70
CA ARG A 101 -4.22 -4.87 -4.23
C ARG A 101 -4.77 -3.61 -3.58
N ILE A 102 -4.41 -2.45 -4.11
CA ILE A 102 -4.98 -1.17 -3.67
C ILE A 102 -6.49 -1.19 -3.91
N ALA A 103 -6.93 -1.59 -5.11
CA ALA A 103 -8.35 -1.65 -5.45
C ALA A 103 -9.13 -2.63 -4.54
N GLU A 104 -8.56 -3.81 -4.25
CA GLU A 104 -9.19 -4.78 -3.37
C GLU A 104 -9.21 -4.32 -1.90
N LEU A 105 -8.14 -3.65 -1.43
CA LEU A 105 -8.12 -3.03 -0.11
C LEU A 105 -9.25 -1.99 0.02
N GLU A 106 -9.38 -1.10 -0.97
CA GLU A 106 -10.45 -0.11 -1.01
C GLU A 106 -11.83 -0.77 -1.00
N ARG A 107 -12.02 -1.81 -1.83
CA ARG A 107 -13.28 -2.54 -1.87
C ARG A 107 -13.64 -3.14 -0.52
N ARG A 108 -12.69 -3.76 0.18
CA ARG A 108 -12.91 -4.36 1.51
C ARG A 108 -13.30 -3.32 2.56
N LEU A 109 -12.67 -2.15 2.51
CA LEU A 109 -12.94 -1.05 3.44
C LEU A 109 -14.26 -0.30 3.15
N GLN A 110 -14.74 -0.35 1.90
CA GLN A 110 -16.03 0.22 1.50
C GLN A 110 -17.22 -0.74 1.70
N VAL A 111 -17.07 -2.02 1.35
CA VAL A 111 -18.17 -2.99 1.39
C VAL A 111 -18.67 -3.22 2.82
N GLN A 112 -17.81 -3.07 3.82
CA GLN A 112 -18.17 -3.21 5.24
C GLN A 112 -18.79 -1.94 5.84
N ALA A 113 -18.92 -0.86 5.05
CA ALA A 113 -19.54 0.38 5.50
C ALA A 113 -21.04 0.48 5.21
N ALA A 114 -21.59 -0.50 4.46
CA ALA A 114 -22.95 -0.49 3.93
C ALA A 114 -23.94 -1.40 4.68
N GLU A 115 -23.63 -1.81 5.91
CA GLU A 115 -24.52 -2.60 6.77
C GLU A 115 -25.09 -1.78 7.93
#